data_AF-A0A380EC40-F1
#
_entry.id   AF-A0A380EC40-F1
#
_cell.length_a   1.000
_cell.length_b   1.000
_cell.length_c   1.000
_cell.angle_alpha   90.00
_cell.angle_beta   90.00
_cell.angle_gamma   90.00
#
_symmetry.space_group_name_H-M   'P 1'
#
loop_
_entity.id
_entity.type
_entity.pdbx_description
1 polymer ?
#
loop_
_entity_poly.entity_id
_entity_poly.type
_entity_poly.pdbx_seq_one_letter_code
_entity_poly.pdbx_strand_id
1 'polypeptide(L)'
;MNGDNQQILREIVLNPTIHGKELESIFGLSRRQLGYRIQKINLWLEQEGYPKLERTSQGNFIVSSEIMTLFKRDVSEQQMLNGNNVIFSIETRRYYLMLMLFSKENAMSLNHFSIDLQVSKNTVIHDINHVKEQLENHGLSLKYSRNMVMKLLVMNLKFAVSSLS
;
A
#
# COMPACT_ATOMS: atom_id res chain seq x y z
N MET A 1 -9.78 1.82 -4.57
CA MET A 1 -10.62 0.59 -4.59
C MET A 1 -12.03 0.95 -4.10
N ASN A 2 -13.10 0.27 -4.56
CA ASN A 2 -14.45 0.46 -3.99
C ASN A 2 -14.79 -0.64 -2.97
N GLY A 3 -15.88 -0.46 -2.20
CA GLY A 3 -16.28 -1.38 -1.12
C GLY A 3 -16.48 -2.83 -1.58
N ASP A 4 -17.22 -3.07 -2.66
CA ASP A 4 -17.44 -4.42 -3.18
C ASP A 4 -16.13 -5.14 -3.55
N ASN A 5 -15.21 -4.45 -4.23
CA ASN A 5 -13.94 -5.04 -4.64
C ASN A 5 -13.08 -5.38 -3.42
N GLN A 6 -13.14 -4.56 -2.37
CA GLN A 6 -12.45 -4.82 -1.11
C GLN A 6 -13.01 -6.08 -0.44
N GLN A 7 -14.33 -6.26 -0.43
CA GLN A 7 -14.96 -7.46 0.12
C GLN A 7 -14.58 -8.73 -0.67
N ILE A 8 -14.57 -8.65 -2.00
CA ILE A 8 -14.13 -9.78 -2.84
C ILE A 8 -12.68 -10.16 -2.54
N LEU A 9 -11.77 -9.17 -2.47
CA LEU A 9 -10.37 -9.43 -2.16
C LEU A 9 -10.19 -10.01 -0.74
N ARG A 10 -10.93 -9.47 0.24
CA ARG A 10 -10.94 -9.99 1.61
C ARG A 10 -11.40 -11.44 1.66
N GLU A 11 -12.46 -11.78 0.92
CA GLU A 11 -12.97 -13.15 0.85
C GLU A 11 -11.92 -14.11 0.27
N ILE A 12 -11.23 -13.71 -0.80
CA ILE A 12 -10.14 -14.50 -1.39
C ILE A 12 -8.98 -14.70 -0.41
N VAL A 13 -8.63 -13.67 0.36
CA VAL A 13 -7.54 -13.75 1.36
C VAL A 13 -7.91 -14.65 2.54
N LEU A 14 -9.15 -14.55 3.03
CA LEU A 14 -9.61 -15.32 4.19
C LEU A 14 -9.90 -16.78 3.83
N ASN A 15 -10.28 -17.05 2.58
CA ASN A 15 -10.56 -18.38 2.05
C ASN A 15 -9.68 -18.69 0.83
N PRO A 16 -8.38 -19.02 1.00
CA PRO A 16 -7.44 -19.19 -0.12
C PRO A 16 -7.79 -20.32 -1.11
N THR A 17 -8.69 -21.23 -0.71
CA THR A 17 -9.17 -22.32 -1.57
C THR A 17 -10.45 -21.97 -2.33
N ILE A 18 -10.96 -20.74 -2.21
CA ILE A 18 -12.24 -20.36 -2.82
C ILE A 18 -12.16 -20.38 -4.35
N HIS A 19 -13.13 -21.03 -4.97
CA HIS A 19 -13.27 -21.07 -6.42
C HIS A 19 -14.03 -19.85 -6.94
N GLY A 20 -13.77 -19.46 -8.20
CA GLY A 20 -14.51 -18.37 -8.83
C GLY A 20 -16.04 -18.55 -8.85
N LYS A 21 -16.54 -19.79 -8.96
CA LYS A 21 -17.99 -20.06 -8.90
C LYS A 21 -18.61 -19.76 -7.54
N GLU A 22 -17.87 -19.97 -6.46
CA GLU A 22 -18.34 -19.64 -5.11
C GLU A 22 -18.41 -18.13 -4.93
N LEU A 23 -17.40 -17.39 -5.39
CA LEU A 23 -17.44 -15.92 -5.41
C LEU A 23 -18.60 -15.39 -6.27
N GLU A 24 -18.87 -15.99 -7.43
CA GLU A 24 -20.04 -15.64 -8.27
C GLU A 24 -21.34 -15.78 -7.46
N SER A 25 -21.48 -16.85 -6.67
CA SER A 25 -22.65 -17.09 -5.81
C SER A 25 -22.73 -16.10 -4.64
N ILE A 26 -21.65 -15.95 -3.87
CA ILE A 26 -21.58 -15.09 -2.66
C ILE A 26 -21.93 -13.63 -3.00
N PHE A 27 -21.41 -13.13 -4.12
CA PHE A 27 -21.57 -11.74 -4.51
C PHE A 27 -22.69 -11.52 -5.56
N GLY A 28 -23.42 -12.56 -5.95
CA GLY A 28 -24.49 -12.48 -6.96
C GLY A 28 -24.00 -11.96 -8.32
N LEU A 29 -22.79 -12.34 -8.73
CA LEU A 29 -22.13 -11.85 -9.94
C LEU A 29 -22.11 -12.92 -11.03
N SER A 30 -22.31 -12.51 -12.28
CA SER A 30 -21.93 -13.36 -13.41
C SER A 30 -20.40 -13.51 -13.49
N ARG A 31 -19.94 -14.62 -14.08
CA ARG A 31 -18.51 -14.84 -14.39
C ARG A 31 -17.82 -13.66 -15.06
N ARG A 32 -18.50 -12.97 -15.98
CA ARG A 32 -17.96 -11.76 -16.65
C ARG A 32 -17.80 -10.59 -15.68
N GLN A 33 -18.79 -10.35 -14.83
CA GLN A 33 -18.72 -9.28 -13.81
C GLN A 33 -17.62 -9.58 -12.80
N LEU A 34 -17.51 -10.82 -12.31
CA LEU A 34 -16.42 -11.21 -11.42
C LEU A 34 -15.05 -10.98 -12.08
N GLY A 35 -14.87 -11.39 -13.34
CA GLY A 35 -13.64 -11.14 -14.08
C GLY A 35 -13.26 -9.65 -14.13
N TYR A 36 -14.23 -8.77 -14.37
CA TYR A 36 -14.00 -7.33 -14.37
C TYR A 36 -13.66 -6.78 -12.97
N ARG A 37 -14.29 -7.29 -11.91
CA ARG A 37 -13.97 -6.95 -10.52
C ARG A 37 -12.53 -7.33 -10.18
N ILE A 38 -12.10 -8.55 -10.54
CA ILE A 38 -10.73 -9.03 -10.34
C ILE A 38 -9.71 -8.19 -11.11
N GLN A 39 -10.01 -7.77 -12.34
CA GLN A 39 -9.15 -6.85 -13.08
C GLN A 39 -8.96 -5.51 -12.35
N LYS A 40 -10.04 -4.93 -11.83
CA LYS A 40 -9.96 -3.69 -11.02
C LYS A 40 -9.17 -3.88 -9.74
N ILE A 41 -9.32 -5.03 -9.08
CA ILE A 41 -8.54 -5.38 -7.88
C ILE A 41 -7.05 -5.46 -8.23
N ASN A 42 -6.70 -6.16 -9.31
CA ASN A 42 -5.31 -6.29 -9.76
C ASN A 42 -4.68 -4.96 -10.18
N LEU A 43 -5.45 -4.08 -10.82
CA LEU A 43 -5.00 -2.72 -11.14
C LEU A 43 -4.69 -1.93 -9.87
N TRP A 44 -5.56 -2.02 -8.85
CA TRP A 44 -5.33 -1.35 -7.59
C TRP A 44 -4.13 -1.93 -6.83
N LEU A 45 -3.97 -3.25 -6.78
CA LEU A 45 -2.81 -3.90 -6.17
C LEU A 45 -1.51 -3.40 -6.80
N GLU A 46 -1.44 -3.36 -8.13
CA GLU A 46 -0.28 -2.86 -8.87
C GLU A 46 -0.01 -1.37 -8.60
N GLN A 47 -1.06 -0.54 -8.50
CA GLN A 47 -0.93 0.88 -8.14
C GLN A 47 -0.35 1.10 -6.74
N GLU A 48 -0.70 0.22 -5.80
CA GLU A 48 -0.17 0.22 -4.42
C GLU A 48 1.14 -0.58 -4.29
N GLY A 49 1.70 -1.08 -5.40
CA GLY A 49 3.00 -1.75 -5.44
C GLY A 49 2.99 -3.23 -5.06
N TYR A 50 1.81 -3.88 -5.00
CA TYR A 50 1.62 -5.29 -4.68
C TYR A 50 1.51 -6.18 -5.93
N PRO A 51 1.86 -7.49 -5.81
CA PRO A 51 1.61 -8.47 -6.85
C PRO A 51 0.12 -8.60 -7.22
N LYS A 52 -0.17 -9.04 -8.44
CA LYS A 52 -1.54 -9.34 -8.87
C LYS A 52 -2.00 -10.66 -8.25
N LEU A 53 -3.31 -10.81 -8.10
CA LEU A 53 -3.92 -12.12 -7.89
C LEU A 53 -3.68 -12.98 -9.13
N GLU A 54 -3.14 -14.17 -8.92
CA GLU A 54 -2.99 -15.17 -9.97
C GLU A 54 -4.15 -16.16 -9.92
N ARG A 55 -4.43 -16.82 -11.04
CA ARG A 55 -5.49 -17.81 -11.13
C ARG A 55 -4.93 -19.15 -11.56
N THR A 56 -5.26 -20.20 -10.82
CA THR A 56 -4.86 -21.56 -11.19
C THR A 56 -5.69 -22.07 -12.36
N SER A 57 -5.19 -23.09 -13.05
CA SER A 57 -5.95 -23.82 -14.07
C SER A 57 -7.25 -24.43 -13.52
N GLN A 58 -7.29 -24.73 -12.23
CA GLN A 58 -8.46 -25.23 -11.49
C GLN A 58 -9.45 -24.13 -11.07
N GLY A 59 -9.13 -22.86 -11.32
CA GLY A 59 -10.02 -21.73 -11.07
C GLY A 59 -9.93 -21.11 -9.67
N ASN A 60 -8.92 -21.52 -8.87
CA ASN A 60 -8.58 -20.92 -7.57
C ASN A 60 -7.74 -19.67 -7.75
N PHE A 61 -7.63 -18.88 -6.69
CA PHE A 61 -6.77 -17.70 -6.66
C PHE A 61 -5.51 -18.00 -5.84
N ILE A 62 -4.36 -17.57 -6.35
CA ILE A 62 -3.11 -17.54 -5.61
C ILE A 62 -2.87 -16.09 -5.19
N VAL A 63 -2.60 -15.90 -3.90
CA VAL A 63 -2.39 -14.59 -3.29
C VAL A 63 -1.04 -14.57 -2.59
N SER A 64 -0.26 -13.50 -2.81
CA SER A 64 1.04 -13.35 -2.17
C SER A 64 0.91 -13.16 -0.65
N SER A 65 1.95 -13.52 0.08
CA SER A 65 2.01 -13.32 1.53
C SER A 65 1.85 -11.84 1.93
N GLU A 66 2.33 -10.91 1.12
CA GLU A 66 2.21 -9.45 1.34
C GLU A 66 0.75 -8.97 1.32
N ILE A 67 -0.08 -9.55 0.44
CA ILE A 67 -1.50 -9.22 0.38
C ILE A 67 -2.23 -9.93 1.52
N MET A 68 -1.86 -11.17 1.81
CA MET A 68 -2.41 -11.90 2.96
C MET A 68 -2.19 -11.13 4.26
N THR A 69 -0.99 -10.58 4.51
CA THR A 69 -0.73 -9.77 5.69
C THR A 69 -1.60 -8.52 5.70
N LEU A 70 -1.64 -7.77 4.61
CA LEU A 70 -2.42 -6.53 4.50
C LEU A 70 -3.90 -6.68 4.93
N PHE A 71 -4.54 -7.82 4.61
CA PHE A 71 -5.98 -8.05 4.82
C PHE A 71 -6.33 -8.93 6.03
N LYS A 72 -5.36 -9.57 6.70
CA LYS A 72 -5.61 -10.47 7.85
C LYS A 72 -5.99 -9.78 9.15
N ARG A 73 -6.06 -8.45 9.20
CA ARG A 73 -6.28 -7.68 10.44
C ARG A 73 -7.74 -7.50 10.88
N ASP A 74 -8.73 -7.81 10.03
CA ASP A 74 -10.14 -7.57 10.36
C ASP A 74 -10.83 -8.74 11.11
N VAL A 75 -10.08 -9.76 11.55
CA VAL A 75 -10.67 -10.97 12.18
C VAL A 75 -10.40 -11.03 13.69
N SER A 76 -9.54 -10.16 14.23
CA SER A 76 -9.23 -10.14 15.66
C SER A 76 -9.01 -8.71 16.16
N GLU A 77 -10.11 -8.01 16.44
CA GLU A 77 -10.13 -6.75 17.23
C GLU A 77 -9.62 -6.91 18.69
N GLN A 78 -8.93 -8.00 19.04
CA GLN A 78 -8.56 -8.32 20.43
C GLN A 78 -7.12 -8.79 20.65
N GLN A 79 -6.23 -8.71 19.66
CA GLN A 79 -4.80 -8.97 19.89
C GLN A 79 -4.02 -7.69 19.59
N MET A 80 -4.05 -6.76 20.53
CA MET A 80 -2.99 -6.58 21.54
C MET A 80 -1.64 -6.24 20.91
N LEU A 81 -1.06 -5.19 21.49
CA LEU A 81 0.30 -4.69 21.36
C LEU A 81 1.34 -5.75 21.79
N ASN A 82 1.33 -6.90 21.14
CA ASN A 82 2.38 -7.91 21.29
C ASN A 82 3.49 -7.59 20.29
N GLY A 83 4.29 -6.60 20.66
CA GLY A 83 5.71 -6.37 20.33
C GLY A 83 6.21 -6.41 18.89
N ASN A 84 5.83 -7.39 18.06
CA ASN A 84 6.67 -7.80 16.93
C ASN A 84 5.98 -7.94 15.57
N ASN A 85 4.65 -7.84 15.44
CA ASN A 85 3.97 -7.95 14.12
C ASN A 85 2.82 -6.96 13.97
N VAL A 86 3.15 -5.68 13.80
CA VAL A 86 2.17 -4.62 13.53
C VAL A 86 1.92 -4.54 12.02
N ILE A 87 0.81 -5.11 11.55
CA ILE A 87 0.40 -5.06 10.14
C ILE A 87 -0.32 -3.73 9.83
N PHE A 88 0.35 -2.76 9.23
CA PHE A 88 -0.28 -1.48 8.92
C PHE A 88 -1.25 -1.56 7.73
N SER A 89 -2.41 -0.89 7.84
CA SER A 89 -3.18 -0.51 6.64
C SER A 89 -2.30 0.38 5.74
N ILE A 90 -2.62 0.50 4.45
CA ILE A 90 -1.83 1.34 3.54
C ILE A 90 -1.78 2.80 4.03
N GLU A 91 -2.90 3.35 4.49
CA GLU A 91 -2.96 4.73 5.01
C GLU A 91 -2.13 4.89 6.29
N THR A 92 -2.32 3.99 7.26
CA THR A 92 -1.53 4.00 8.50
C THR A 92 -0.05 3.84 8.19
N ARG A 93 0.31 2.96 7.26
CA ARG A 93 1.70 2.74 6.84
C ARG A 93 2.32 4.00 6.26
N ARG A 94 1.63 4.69 5.36
CA ARG A 94 2.08 5.96 4.79
C ARG A 94 2.23 7.05 5.85
N TYR A 95 1.35 7.09 6.85
CA TYR A 95 1.47 7.99 7.99
C TYR A 95 2.71 7.69 8.84
N TYR A 96 2.98 6.41 9.16
CA TYR A 96 4.22 6.02 9.84
C TYR A 96 5.46 6.34 9.00
N LEU A 97 5.43 6.09 7.69
CA LEU A 97 6.52 6.46 6.78
C LEU A 97 6.79 7.97 6.82
N MET A 98 5.76 8.82 6.82
CA MET A 98 5.90 10.26 7.03
C MET A 98 6.55 10.56 8.38
N LEU A 99 6.03 10.01 9.49
CA LEU A 99 6.61 10.24 10.82
C LEU A 99 8.09 9.85 10.88
N MET A 100 8.46 8.70 10.31
CA MET A 100 9.84 8.24 10.19
C MET A 100 10.71 9.23 9.41
N LEU A 101 10.19 9.80 8.31
CA LEU A 101 10.88 10.82 7.52
C LEU A 101 11.05 12.14 8.28
N PHE A 102 10.09 12.52 9.13
CA PHE A 102 10.16 13.72 9.98
C PHE A 102 11.04 13.54 11.22
N SER A 103 11.11 12.33 11.78
CA SER A 103 11.69 12.08 13.11
C SER A 103 13.19 11.86 13.12
N LYS A 104 13.85 11.67 11.98
CA LYS A 104 15.29 11.34 11.94
C LYS A 104 16.13 12.42 11.26
N GLU A 105 17.19 12.83 11.95
CA GLU A 105 18.27 13.67 11.39
C GLU A 105 19.11 12.92 10.34
N ASN A 106 19.13 11.59 10.41
CA ASN A 106 19.86 10.71 9.50
C ASN A 106 18.94 10.06 8.47
N ALA A 107 19.42 10.05 7.24
CA ALA A 107 18.66 9.55 6.12
C ALA A 107 18.47 8.01 6.24
N MET A 108 17.30 7.49 5.84
CA MET A 108 16.99 6.05 5.77
C MET A 108 17.01 5.50 4.35
N SER A 109 17.48 4.25 4.19
CA SER A 109 17.43 3.52 2.92
C SER A 109 16.11 2.74 2.78
N LEU A 110 15.77 2.35 1.55
CA LEU A 110 14.57 1.53 1.26
C LEU A 110 14.49 0.23 2.07
N ASN A 111 15.65 -0.37 2.40
CA ASN A 111 15.68 -1.59 3.21
C ASN A 111 15.18 -1.35 4.64
N HIS A 112 15.52 -0.21 5.24
CA HIS A 112 15.06 0.10 6.61
C HIS A 112 13.54 0.23 6.64
N PHE A 113 12.97 0.98 5.70
CA PHE A 113 11.51 1.09 5.58
C PHE A 113 10.84 -0.25 5.30
N SER A 114 11.43 -1.09 4.44
CA SER A 114 10.88 -2.40 4.11
C SER A 114 10.81 -3.31 5.34
N ILE A 115 11.84 -3.30 6.18
CA ILE A 115 11.90 -4.06 7.43
C ILE A 115 10.91 -3.49 8.45
N ASP A 116 10.97 -2.18 8.72
CA ASP A 116 10.18 -1.52 9.77
C ASP A 116 8.67 -1.53 9.47
N LEU A 117 8.29 -1.42 8.19
CA LEU A 117 6.90 -1.41 7.74
C LEU A 117 6.40 -2.79 7.29
N GLN A 118 7.26 -3.81 7.31
CA GLN A 118 6.97 -5.19 6.92
C GLN A 118 6.33 -5.33 5.52
N VAL A 119 6.84 -4.60 4.53
CA VAL A 119 6.41 -4.66 3.13
C VAL A 119 7.60 -4.77 2.18
N SER A 120 7.37 -5.16 0.92
CA SER A 120 8.45 -5.19 -0.07
C SER A 120 9.01 -3.80 -0.37
N LYS A 121 10.25 -3.73 -0.88
CA LYS A 121 10.86 -2.47 -1.32
C LYS A 121 10.04 -1.79 -2.42
N ASN A 122 9.34 -2.56 -3.26
CA ASN A 122 8.49 -2.00 -4.30
C ASN A 122 7.31 -1.26 -3.69
N THR A 123 6.61 -1.87 -2.72
CA THR A 123 5.56 -1.19 -1.94
C THR A 123 6.10 0.06 -1.25
N VAL A 124 7.30 0.02 -0.64
CA VAL A 124 7.93 1.21 -0.06
C VAL A 124 8.12 2.32 -1.10
N ILE A 125 8.60 1.99 -2.31
CA ILE A 125 8.80 2.99 -3.37
C ILE A 125 7.47 3.63 -3.76
N HIS A 126 6.42 2.82 -3.91
CA HIS A 126 5.07 3.32 -4.20
C HIS A 126 4.54 4.23 -3.08
N ASP A 127 4.69 3.81 -1.81
CA ASP A 127 4.31 4.62 -0.66
C ASP A 127 5.08 5.95 -0.62
N ILE A 128 6.39 5.92 -0.90
CA ILE A 128 7.23 7.12 -0.96
C ILE A 128 6.77 8.07 -2.07
N ASN A 129 6.42 7.56 -3.25
CA ASN A 129 5.94 8.39 -4.34
C ASN A 129 4.60 9.05 -3.98
N HIS A 130 3.68 8.29 -3.37
CA HIS A 130 2.42 8.83 -2.88
C HIS A 130 2.64 9.91 -1.81
N VAL A 131 3.50 9.64 -0.82
CA VAL A 131 3.84 10.62 0.22
C VAL A 131 4.50 11.86 -0.38
N LYS A 132 5.37 11.71 -1.38
CA LYS A 132 6.01 12.83 -2.06
C LYS A 132 4.98 13.73 -2.75
N GLU A 133 4.04 13.17 -3.50
CA GLU A 133 2.95 13.93 -4.14
C GLU A 133 2.11 14.69 -3.09
N GLN A 134 1.81 14.06 -1.95
CA GLN A 134 1.09 14.71 -0.86
C GLN A 134 1.89 15.87 -0.22
N LEU A 135 3.20 15.71 -0.08
CA LEU A 135 4.09 16.73 0.49
C LEU A 135 4.28 17.94 -0.44
N GLU A 136 4.32 17.71 -1.76
CA GLU A 136 4.46 18.78 -2.75
C GLU A 136 3.30 19.78 -2.69
N ASN A 137 2.08 19.31 -2.40
CA ASN A 137 0.90 20.17 -2.17
C ASN A 137 1.06 21.10 -0.94
N HIS A 138 2.02 20.80 -0.05
CA HIS A 138 2.33 21.58 1.13
C HIS A 138 3.67 22.31 1.03
N GLY A 139 4.27 22.41 -0.18
CA GLY A 139 5.55 23.08 -0.41
C GLY A 139 6.76 22.33 0.18
N LEU A 140 6.60 21.04 0.48
CA LEU A 140 7.66 20.18 0.98
C LEU A 140 8.17 19.29 -0.16
N SER A 141 9.48 19.06 -0.21
CA SER A 141 10.09 18.19 -1.23
C SER A 141 10.86 17.05 -0.58
N LEU A 142 10.68 15.84 -1.10
CA LEU A 142 11.45 14.68 -0.70
C LEU A 142 12.60 14.45 -1.70
N LYS A 143 13.85 14.47 -1.23
CA LYS A 143 15.02 14.24 -2.08
C LYS A 143 15.74 12.94 -1.74
N TYR A 144 16.14 12.25 -2.79
CA TYR A 144 17.05 11.12 -2.73
C TYR A 144 18.49 11.65 -2.70
N SER A 145 19.28 11.25 -1.71
CA SER A 145 20.73 11.45 -1.73
C SER A 145 21.41 10.34 -2.54
N ARG A 146 22.64 10.61 -3.03
CA ARG A 146 23.41 9.67 -3.88
C ARG A 146 23.65 8.30 -3.24
N ASN A 147 23.45 8.15 -1.94
CA ASN A 147 23.57 6.88 -1.22
C ASN A 147 22.22 6.12 -1.10
N MET A 148 21.21 6.46 -1.92
CA MET A 148 19.83 5.94 -1.87
C MET A 148 19.11 6.24 -0.55
N VAL A 149 19.36 7.42 0.00
CA VAL A 149 18.90 7.79 1.33
C VAL A 149 17.96 8.99 1.25
N MET A 150 16.79 8.90 1.90
CA MET A 150 15.74 9.93 1.82
C MET A 150 15.96 11.05 2.83
N LYS A 151 15.77 12.31 2.41
CA LYS A 151 15.72 13.47 3.30
C LYS A 151 14.57 14.40 2.89
N LEU A 152 13.78 14.82 3.88
CA LEU A 152 12.78 15.87 3.70
C LEU A 152 13.47 17.23 3.67
N LEU A 153 13.09 18.07 2.71
CA LEU A 153 13.54 19.45 2.60
C LEU A 153 12.34 20.38 2.50
N VAL A 154 12.35 21.43 3.33
CA VAL A 154 11.47 22.58 3.16
C VAL A 154 11.92 23.33 1.90
N MET A 155 11.02 23.59 0.95
CA MET A 155 11.33 24.53 -0.11
C MET A 155 11.43 25.92 0.51
N ASN A 156 12.61 26.54 0.45
CA ASN A 156 12.73 27.97 0.72
C ASN A 156 11.83 28.69 -0.29
N LEU A 157 10.71 29.24 0.20
CA LEU A 157 9.98 30.31 -0.47
C LEU A 157 10.96 31.47 -0.60
N LYS A 158 11.71 31.51 -1.71
CA LYS A 158 12.30 32.78 -2.16
C LYS A 158 11.11 33.67 -2.48
N PHE A 159 10.78 34.53 -1.52
CA PHE A 159 9.81 35.59 -1.70
C PHE A 159 10.08 36.29 -3.04
N ALA A 160 9.03 36.43 -3.83
CA ALA A 160 8.98 37.38 -4.93
C ALA A 160 9.07 38.80 -4.34
N VAL A 161 10.27 39.26 -4.02
CA VAL A 161 10.58 40.68 -3.81
C VAL A 161 11.50 41.11 -4.93
N SER A 162 10.94 41.25 -6.14
CA SER A 162 11.57 41.99 -7.24
C SER A 162 10.55 42.21 -8.36
N SER A 163 9.53 43.02 -8.11
CA SER A 163 8.80 43.77 -9.15
C SER A 163 7.79 44.71 -8.51
N LEU A 164 8.30 45.76 -7.85
CA LEU A 164 7.62 47.05 -7.66
C LEU A 164 8.73 48.04 -7.32
N SER A 165 9.45 48.44 -8.38
CA SER A 165 10.23 49.68 -8.45
C SER A 165 9.33 50.80 -8.94
#